data_AF-A0A1G1PBY2-F1
#
_entry.id   AF-A0A1G1PBY2-F1
#
_cell.length_a   1.000
_cell.length_b   1.000
_cell.length_c   1.000
_cell.angle_alpha   90.00
_cell.angle_beta   90.00
_cell.angle_gamma   90.00
#
_symmetry.space_group_name_H-M   'P 1'
#
loop_
_entity.id
_entity.type
_entity.pdbx_description
1 polymer ?
#
loop_
_entity_poly.entity_id
_entity_poly.type
_entity_poly.pdbx_seq_one_letter_code
_entity_poly.pdbx_strand_id
1 'polypeptide(L)'
;MRHPRGWFIGLILSVALGTAGPAWATMDNTKSFKQAYPDAKVAGCKTCHQGTVGKKGDLNAYGLALQKAKAEAADAKKLTVEDYKALDAEDADGDGMANAAEITAGTNPGDPASK
;
A
#
# COMPACT_ATOMS: atom_id res chain seq x y z
N MET A 1 51.83 28.78 17.50
CA MET A 1 51.44 28.87 16.07
C MET A 1 51.34 27.48 15.47
N ARG A 2 50.13 27.03 15.10
CA ARG A 2 49.85 26.05 14.03
C ARG A 2 48.33 25.90 13.88
N HIS A 3 47.76 26.58 12.88
CA HIS A 3 46.42 26.26 12.38
C HIS A 3 46.48 24.99 11.51
N PRO A 4 45.36 24.27 11.39
CA PRO A 4 44.99 23.73 10.10
C PRO A 4 43.62 24.22 9.64
N ARG A 5 43.55 24.33 8.32
CA ARG A 5 42.49 24.81 7.45
C ARG A 5 41.39 23.76 7.30
N GLY A 6 40.17 24.21 7.06
CA GLY A 6 39.08 23.42 6.47
C GLY A 6 37.73 23.92 6.96
N TRP A 7 36.65 23.97 6.19
CA TRP A 7 36.37 23.75 4.78
C TRP A 7 34.92 24.27 4.65
N PHE A 8 34.64 25.11 3.65
CA PHE A 8 33.30 25.60 3.36
C PHE A 8 32.26 24.46 3.32
N ILE A 9 31.18 24.55 4.10
CA ILE A 9 29.96 23.75 3.90
C ILE A 9 28.83 24.72 3.57
N GLY A 10 28.56 24.85 2.28
CA GLY A 10 27.38 25.53 1.76
C GLY A 10 26.17 24.62 1.95
N LEU A 11 25.16 25.11 2.66
CA LEU A 11 23.87 24.44 2.82
C LEU A 11 22.96 24.91 1.66
N ILE A 12 22.98 24.19 0.54
CA ILE A 12 21.95 24.37 -0.51
C ILE A 12 20.73 23.58 -0.05
N LEU A 13 19.74 24.30 0.48
CA LEU A 13 18.42 23.77 0.75
C LEU A 13 17.68 23.65 -0.59
N SER A 14 17.83 22.50 -1.25
CA SER A 14 17.06 22.18 -2.45
C SER A 14 15.59 22.02 -2.07
N VAL A 15 14.77 23.01 -2.47
CA VAL A 15 13.31 22.95 -2.41
C VAL A 15 12.84 21.73 -3.21
N ALA A 16 12.11 20.83 -2.53
CA ALA A 16 11.60 19.60 -3.10
C ALA A 16 10.67 19.89 -4.29
N LEU A 17 11.04 19.35 -5.45
CA LEU A 17 10.22 19.32 -6.65
C LEU A 17 9.03 18.37 -6.39
N GLY A 18 7.81 18.92 -6.39
CA GLY A 18 6.58 18.14 -6.24
C GLY A 18 6.50 17.04 -7.29
N THR A 19 6.52 15.78 -6.86
CA THR A 19 6.43 14.64 -7.76
C THR A 19 4.96 14.35 -8.07
N ALA A 20 4.61 14.38 -9.35
CA ALA A 20 3.32 13.91 -9.86
C ALA A 20 3.10 12.47 -9.40
N GLY A 21 2.07 12.26 -8.58
CA GLY A 21 1.80 10.98 -7.90
C GLY A 21 1.65 9.81 -8.88
N PRO A 22 2.56 8.83 -8.89
CA PRO A 22 2.42 7.61 -9.69
C PRO A 22 1.34 6.69 -9.11
N ALA A 23 0.72 5.91 -9.99
CA ALA A 23 -0.34 4.93 -9.70
C ALA A 23 -0.02 4.08 -8.47
N TRP A 24 -0.99 4.00 -7.57
CA TRP A 24 -0.97 3.19 -6.35
C TRP A 24 -1.49 1.79 -6.69
N ALA A 25 -0.96 0.74 -6.04
CA ALA A 25 -1.23 -0.67 -6.33
C ALA A 25 -0.75 -1.16 -7.73
N THR A 26 0.48 -1.66 -7.80
CA THR A 26 1.13 -2.11 -9.05
C THR A 26 0.98 -3.62 -9.29
N MET A 27 1.43 -4.10 -10.45
CA MET A 27 1.52 -5.55 -10.73
C MET A 27 2.36 -6.31 -9.70
N ASP A 28 3.41 -5.70 -9.14
CA ASP A 28 4.23 -6.31 -8.10
C ASP A 28 3.46 -6.56 -6.81
N ASN A 29 2.43 -5.76 -6.53
CA ASN A 29 1.61 -5.94 -5.34
C ASN A 29 0.76 -7.21 -5.45
N THR A 30 0.37 -7.64 -6.64
CA THR A 30 -0.29 -8.95 -6.79
C THR A 30 0.63 -10.12 -6.43
N LYS A 31 1.94 -9.97 -6.64
CA LYS A 31 2.94 -10.98 -6.27
C LYS A 31 3.14 -11.00 -4.76
N SER A 32 3.33 -9.84 -4.13
CA SER A 32 3.49 -9.79 -2.67
C SER A 32 2.22 -10.18 -1.92
N PHE A 33 1.03 -9.89 -2.48
CA PHE A 33 -0.24 -10.36 -1.93
C PHE A 33 -0.30 -11.89 -1.90
N LYS A 34 0.04 -12.56 -3.02
CA LYS A 34 0.12 -14.03 -3.08
C LYS A 34 1.18 -14.61 -2.14
N GLN A 35 2.24 -13.86 -1.84
CA GLN A 35 3.22 -14.26 -0.83
C GLN A 35 2.65 -14.16 0.59
N ALA A 36 1.83 -13.14 0.86
CA ALA A 36 1.19 -12.95 2.16
C ALA A 36 0.05 -13.96 2.42
N TYR A 37 -0.64 -14.38 1.35
CA TYR A 37 -1.77 -15.31 1.41
C TYR A 37 -1.67 -16.33 0.25
N PRO A 38 -0.82 -17.36 0.37
CA PRO A 38 -0.60 -18.35 -0.69
C PRO A 38 -1.86 -19.17 -1.03
N ASP A 39 -2.75 -19.35 -0.05
CA ASP A 39 -3.97 -20.15 -0.19
C ASP A 39 -5.23 -19.30 -0.44
N ALA A 40 -5.08 -17.97 -0.55
CA ALA A 40 -6.21 -17.08 -0.77
C ALA A 40 -6.88 -17.36 -2.12
N LYS A 41 -8.21 -17.55 -2.08
CA LYS A 41 -9.03 -17.68 -3.28
C LYS A 41 -9.40 -16.31 -3.85
N VAL A 42 -9.45 -15.29 -2.99
CA VAL A 42 -9.51 -13.90 -3.44
C VAL A 42 -8.13 -13.50 -3.94
N ALA A 43 -8.03 -13.13 -5.21
CA ALA A 43 -6.78 -12.69 -5.80
C ALA A 43 -7.01 -11.80 -7.02
N GLY A 44 -6.03 -10.95 -7.30
CA GLY A 44 -6.02 -10.09 -8.47
C GLY A 44 -6.43 -8.67 -8.16
N CYS A 45 -6.70 -7.89 -9.21
CA CYS A 45 -6.82 -6.45 -9.06
C CYS A 45 -8.02 -6.03 -8.18
N LYS A 46 -9.10 -6.81 -8.18
CA LYS A 46 -10.32 -6.50 -7.40
C LYS A 46 -10.12 -6.53 -5.89
N THR A 47 -9.06 -7.19 -5.40
CA THR A 47 -8.73 -7.19 -3.97
C THR A 47 -8.45 -5.77 -3.47
N CYS A 48 -7.83 -4.92 -4.28
CA CYS A 48 -7.48 -3.55 -3.89
C CYS A 48 -8.21 -2.48 -4.71
N HIS A 49 -8.83 -2.85 -5.83
CA HIS A 49 -9.45 -1.90 -6.75
C HIS A 49 -10.95 -2.06 -6.86
N GLN A 50 -11.63 -0.92 -6.99
CA GLN A 50 -13.03 -0.87 -7.42
C GLN A 50 -13.10 -0.45 -8.90
N GLY A 51 -13.78 -1.24 -9.72
CA GLY A 51 -13.97 -0.93 -11.15
C GLY A 51 -12.74 -1.16 -12.04
N THR A 52 -12.55 -0.28 -13.03
CA THR A 52 -11.50 -0.42 -14.05
C THR A 52 -10.16 0.08 -13.53
N VAL A 53 -9.22 -0.84 -13.30
CA VAL A 53 -7.85 -0.52 -12.88
C VAL A 53 -7.18 0.43 -13.86
N GLY A 54 -6.54 1.48 -13.34
CA GLY A 54 -5.68 2.37 -14.12
C GLY A 54 -6.05 3.85 -14.06
N LYS A 55 -7.16 4.23 -13.41
CA LYS A 55 -7.41 5.63 -13.05
C LYS A 55 -6.96 5.89 -11.61
N LYS A 56 -6.59 7.14 -11.37
CA LYS A 56 -6.22 7.62 -10.04
C LYS A 56 -7.47 7.58 -9.15
N GLY A 57 -7.37 6.89 -8.01
CA GLY A 57 -8.45 6.83 -7.02
C GLY A 57 -9.34 5.59 -7.13
N ASP A 58 -9.05 4.65 -8.04
CA ASP A 58 -9.84 3.41 -8.21
C ASP A 58 -9.51 2.35 -7.13
N LEU A 59 -9.23 2.75 -5.90
CA LEU A 59 -8.98 1.83 -4.78
C LEU A 59 -10.30 1.54 -4.06
N ASN A 60 -10.55 0.28 -3.72
CA ASN A 60 -11.64 -0.09 -2.80
C ASN A 60 -11.25 0.24 -1.35
N ALA A 61 -12.10 -0.11 -0.39
CA ALA A 61 -11.86 0.22 1.02
C ALA A 61 -10.53 -0.38 1.54
N TYR A 62 -10.26 -1.65 1.22
CA TYR A 62 -9.00 -2.32 1.54
C TYR A 62 -7.77 -1.66 0.88
N GLY A 63 -7.85 -1.35 -0.41
CA GLY A 63 -6.80 -0.66 -1.15
C GLY A 63 -6.48 0.73 -0.58
N LEU A 64 -7.50 1.47 -0.14
CA LEU A 64 -7.34 2.76 0.54
C LEU A 64 -6.72 2.60 1.93
N ALA A 65 -7.08 1.55 2.67
CA ALA A 65 -6.47 1.25 3.97
C ALA A 65 -4.97 0.95 3.80
N LEU A 66 -4.60 0.12 2.84
CA LEU A 66 -3.20 -0.11 2.46
C LEU A 66 -2.51 1.21 2.06
N GLN A 67 -3.20 2.07 1.29
CA GLN A 67 -2.68 3.37 0.88
C GLN A 67 -2.33 4.26 2.05
N LYS A 68 -3.25 4.36 2.99
CA LYS A 68 -3.07 5.16 4.19
C LYS A 68 -1.96 4.59 5.07
N ALA A 69 -1.90 3.27 5.24
CA ALA A 69 -0.87 2.61 6.04
C ALA A 69 0.56 2.84 5.50
N LYS A 70 0.70 3.08 4.19
CA LYS A 70 2.00 3.23 3.51
C LYS A 70 2.39 4.65 3.14
N ALA A 71 1.51 5.64 3.33
CA ALA A 71 1.67 6.99 2.81
C ALA A 71 2.98 7.71 3.23
N GLU A 72 3.57 7.31 4.36
CA GLU A 72 4.81 7.90 4.90
C GLU A 72 6.10 7.17 4.48
N ALA A 73 6.01 6.08 3.70
CA ALA A 73 7.18 5.28 3.33
C ALA A 73 7.88 5.79 2.05
N ALA A 74 9.22 5.75 2.01
CA ALA A 74 10.01 6.06 0.82
C ALA A 74 9.62 5.20 -0.40
N ASP A 75 9.14 3.97 -0.16
CA ASP A 75 8.65 3.01 -1.15
C ASP A 75 7.13 2.79 -1.05
N ALA A 76 6.36 3.84 -0.78
CA ALA A 76 4.90 3.77 -0.57
C ALA A 76 4.08 3.09 -1.68
N LYS A 77 4.67 2.68 -2.80
CA LYS A 77 3.99 2.02 -3.93
C LYS A 77 4.16 0.50 -3.96
N LYS A 78 5.16 -0.01 -3.23
CA LYS A 78 5.46 -1.43 -3.14
C LYS A 78 4.95 -1.96 -1.80
N LEU A 79 4.00 -2.88 -1.88
CA LEU A 79 3.49 -3.59 -0.71
C LEU A 79 4.35 -4.82 -0.44
N THR A 80 4.70 -5.04 0.82
CA THR A 80 5.36 -6.22 1.36
C THR A 80 4.35 -7.12 2.07
N VAL A 81 4.77 -8.31 2.48
CA VAL A 81 3.91 -9.22 3.25
C VAL A 81 3.42 -8.55 4.53
N GLU A 82 4.31 -7.83 5.20
CA GLU A 82 4.05 -7.16 6.48
C GLU A 82 2.99 -6.07 6.35
N ASP A 83 2.94 -5.37 5.21
CA ASP A 83 1.93 -4.34 4.98
C ASP A 83 0.51 -4.89 4.93
N TYR A 84 0.33 -6.07 4.33
CA TYR A 84 -0.97 -6.74 4.32
C TYR A 84 -1.32 -7.27 5.71
N LYS A 85 -0.35 -7.92 6.38
CA LYS A 85 -0.54 -8.48 7.71
C LYS A 85 -0.84 -7.42 8.77
N ALA A 86 -0.34 -6.20 8.59
CA ALA A 86 -0.66 -5.07 9.47
C ALA A 86 -2.16 -4.71 9.48
N LEU A 87 -2.91 -5.08 8.43
CA LEU A 87 -4.35 -4.85 8.33
C LEU A 87 -5.18 -6.13 8.58
N ASP A 88 -4.58 -7.26 8.93
CA ASP A 88 -5.28 -8.55 9.04
C ASP A 88 -6.47 -8.51 10.02
N ALA A 89 -6.32 -7.75 11.12
CA ALA A 89 -7.32 -7.61 12.18
C ALA A 89 -8.28 -6.42 11.98
N GLU A 90 -8.04 -5.58 10.98
CA GLU A 90 -8.92 -4.49 10.63
C GLU A 90 -10.11 -5.01 9.82
N ASP A 91 -11.20 -4.25 9.81
CA ASP A 91 -12.38 -4.45 8.97
C ASP A 91 -12.44 -3.24 8.03
N ALA A 92 -11.82 -3.37 6.85
CA ALA A 92 -11.58 -2.21 6.01
C ALA A 92 -12.86 -1.68 5.37
N ASP A 93 -13.84 -2.55 5.12
CA ASP A 93 -15.08 -2.22 4.44
C ASP A 93 -16.30 -2.08 5.39
N GLY A 94 -16.13 -2.47 6.65
CA GLY A 94 -17.07 -2.24 7.74
C GLY A 94 -18.22 -3.24 7.77
N ASP A 95 -18.02 -4.44 7.21
CA ASP A 95 -19.07 -5.46 7.11
C ASP A 95 -19.17 -6.39 8.33
N GLY A 96 -18.23 -6.27 9.27
CA GLY A 96 -18.14 -7.05 10.49
C GLY A 96 -17.21 -8.27 10.43
N MET A 97 -16.55 -8.52 9.30
CA MET A 97 -15.49 -9.52 9.17
C MET A 97 -14.11 -8.84 9.11
N ALA A 98 -13.11 -9.49 9.70
CA ALA A 98 -11.74 -9.01 9.60
C ALA A 98 -11.17 -9.34 8.21
N ASN A 99 -10.33 -8.45 7.67
CA ASN A 99 -9.74 -8.59 6.34
C ASN A 99 -9.10 -9.98 6.11
N ALA A 100 -8.36 -10.51 7.10
CA ALA A 100 -7.73 -11.82 6.98
C ALA A 100 -8.74 -12.97 6.94
N ALA A 101 -9.86 -12.84 7.65
CA ALA A 101 -10.93 -13.85 7.66
C ALA A 101 -11.59 -13.92 6.29
N GLU A 102 -11.89 -12.77 5.69
CA GLU A 102 -12.43 -12.67 4.33
C GLU A 102 -11.46 -13.23 3.28
N ILE A 103 -10.18 -12.82 3.34
CA ILE A 103 -9.16 -13.31 2.42
C ILE A 103 -9.04 -14.84 2.49
N THR A 104 -9.12 -15.40 3.70
CA THR A 104 -9.10 -16.86 3.94
C THR A 104 -10.37 -17.53 3.44
N ALA A 105 -11.54 -16.90 3.61
CA ALA A 105 -12.82 -17.37 3.10
C ALA A 105 -12.91 -17.28 1.56
N GLY A 106 -12.05 -16.47 0.93
CA GLY A 106 -12.07 -16.21 -0.51
C GLY A 106 -12.98 -15.06 -0.91
N THR A 107 -13.33 -14.20 0.04
CA THR A 107 -14.15 -13.01 -0.15
C THR A 107 -13.28 -11.76 -0.19
N ASN A 108 -13.86 -10.63 -0.61
CA ASN A 108 -13.12 -9.41 -0.91
C ASN A 108 -13.15 -8.42 0.28
N PRO A 109 -12.01 -8.17 0.94
CA PRO A 109 -11.94 -7.31 2.14
C PRO A 109 -12.20 -5.81 1.90
N GLY A 110 -12.58 -5.45 0.68
CA GLY A 110 -12.92 -4.08 0.30
C GLY A 110 -14.31 -3.95 -0.31
N ASP A 111 -15.16 -4.98 -0.18
CA ASP A 111 -16.51 -5.03 -0.73
C ASP A 111 -17.50 -5.62 0.30
N PRO A 112 -18.30 -4.77 0.99
CA PRO A 112 -19.21 -5.21 2.07
C PRO A 112 -20.31 -6.19 1.64
N ALA A 113 -20.49 -6.38 0.33
CA ALA A 113 -21.43 -7.34 -0.24
C ALA A 113 -20.80 -8.74 -0.46
N SER A 114 -19.49 -8.88 -0.23
CA SER A 114 -18.72 -10.09 -0.47
C SER A 114 -18.33 -10.76 0.86
N LYS A 115 -19.19 -11.64 1.39
CA LYS A 115 -18.97 -12.40 2.64
C LYS A 115 -19.36 -13.87 2.53
#